data_AF-A0A7C8LVL4-F1
#
_entry.id   AF-A0A7C8LVL4-F1
#
_cell.length_a   1.000
_cell.length_b   1.000
_cell.length_c   1.000
_cell.angle_alpha   90.00
_cell.angle_beta   90.00
_cell.angle_gamma   90.00
#
_symmetry.space_group_name_H-M   'P 1'
#
loop_
_entity.id
_entity.type
_entity.pdbx_description
1 polymer ?
#
loop_
_entity_poly.entity_id
_entity_poly.type
_entity_poly.pdbx_seq_one_letter_code
_entity_poly.pdbx_strand_id
1 'polypeptide(L)'
;MKLTRCLFIVIALMVLAGCAQTQAGEPMRVYGSAKTVVPSGYSMLGSTTVSVLPDTINVPVEGMYPYQRWNSEIYGMGECYVIVQKMVFNNSFYRFKSLVGSTSEMWGTAWRKGDYTLSSNTTQVEYAKYFASIRENGGQVAPMYRVTMYDQKITPAVVARVISLTPTDVGGLAAMPSFNDLYQYYEYGNGFGGSNS
;
A
#
# COMPACT_ATOMS: atom_id res chain seq x y z
N MET A 1 -33.76 12.47 -36.18
CA MET A 1 -32.48 12.78 -35.48
C MET A 1 -32.61 12.73 -33.94
N LYS A 2 -33.34 11.77 -33.35
CA LYS A 2 -33.46 11.63 -31.88
C LYS A 2 -32.85 10.32 -31.34
N LEU A 3 -32.74 9.27 -32.16
CA LEU A 3 -32.21 7.97 -31.76
C LEU A 3 -30.69 7.97 -31.52
N THR A 4 -29.93 8.71 -32.32
CA THR A 4 -28.46 8.76 -32.25
C THR A 4 -27.94 9.44 -30.98
N ARG A 5 -28.68 10.42 -30.42
CA ARG A 5 -28.29 11.10 -29.18
C ARG A 5 -28.48 10.23 -27.93
N CYS A 6 -29.47 9.32 -27.92
CA CYS A 6 -29.66 8.39 -26.82
C CYS A 6 -28.57 7.30 -26.80
N LEU A 7 -28.10 6.85 -27.96
CA LEU A 7 -27.06 5.82 -28.06
C LEU A 7 -25.71 6.28 -27.49
N PHE A 8 -25.33 7.55 -27.74
CA PHE A 8 -24.08 8.12 -27.20
C PHE A 8 -24.10 8.30 -25.69
N ILE A 9 -25.27 8.61 -25.10
CA ILE A 9 -25.41 8.77 -23.64
C ILE A 9 -25.28 7.41 -22.94
N VAL A 10 -25.79 6.32 -23.55
CA VAL A 10 -25.66 4.97 -22.99
C VAL A 10 -24.22 4.46 -23.06
N ILE A 11 -23.48 4.75 -24.14
CA ILE A 11 -22.06 4.36 -24.26
C ILE A 11 -21.20 5.16 -23.27
N ALA A 12 -21.44 6.46 -23.09
CA ALA A 12 -20.73 7.28 -22.10
C ALA A 12 -20.99 6.83 -20.65
N LEU A 13 -22.21 6.35 -20.34
CA LEU A 13 -22.54 5.76 -19.04
C LEU A 13 -21.87 4.40 -18.82
N MET A 14 -21.69 3.59 -19.87
CA MET A 14 -20.95 2.32 -19.77
C MET A 14 -19.45 2.53 -19.54
N VAL A 15 -18.84 3.59 -20.10
CA VAL A 15 -17.43 3.93 -19.88
C VAL A 15 -17.19 4.47 -18.45
N LEU A 16 -18.15 5.21 -17.88
CA LEU A 16 -18.06 5.69 -16.50
C LEU A 16 -18.36 4.62 -15.45
N ALA A 17 -19.16 3.59 -15.79
CA ALA A 17 -19.46 2.48 -14.90
C ALA A 17 -18.40 1.36 -14.90
N GLY A 18 -17.53 1.30 -15.93
CA GLY A 18 -16.55 0.24 -16.12
C GLY A 18 -15.40 0.19 -15.11
N CYS A 19 -15.23 1.21 -14.27
CA CYS A 19 -14.16 1.26 -13.26
C CYS A 19 -14.66 1.24 -11.80
N ALA A 20 -15.97 1.17 -11.55
CA ALA A 20 -16.53 1.46 -10.22
C ALA A 20 -17.14 0.27 -9.45
N GLN A 21 -17.22 -0.93 -10.02
CA GLN A 21 -17.60 -2.14 -9.28
C GLN A 21 -16.71 -3.32 -9.69
N THR A 22 -15.46 -3.31 -9.25
CA THR A 22 -14.65 -4.52 -9.24
C THR A 22 -15.21 -5.43 -8.15
N GLN A 23 -15.89 -6.51 -8.54
CA GLN A 23 -16.26 -7.59 -7.60
C GLN A 23 -14.98 -8.04 -6.92
N ALA A 24 -14.94 -7.96 -5.59
CA ALA A 24 -13.82 -8.48 -4.82
C ALA A 24 -13.75 -10.00 -5.10
N GLY A 25 -12.57 -10.53 -5.46
CA GLY A 25 -12.37 -11.98 -5.62
C GLY A 25 -12.57 -12.77 -4.32
N GLU A 26 -12.21 -14.06 -4.31
CA GLU A 26 -12.27 -14.85 -3.08
C GLU A 26 -11.26 -14.31 -2.03
N PRO A 27 -11.64 -14.24 -0.74
CA PRO A 27 -10.77 -13.73 0.31
C PRO A 27 -9.53 -14.61 0.51
N MET A 28 -8.36 -14.01 0.30
CA MET A 28 -7.05 -14.61 0.52
C MET A 28 -6.51 -14.19 1.89
N ARG A 29 -5.93 -15.14 2.63
CA ARG A 29 -5.26 -14.84 3.90
C ARG A 29 -3.92 -14.17 3.62
N VAL A 30 -3.73 -12.94 4.09
CA VAL A 30 -2.42 -12.26 4.05
C VAL A 30 -1.52 -12.80 5.15
N TYR A 31 -2.03 -12.84 6.39
CA TYR A 31 -1.37 -13.46 7.52
C TYR A 31 -2.29 -13.62 8.74
N GLY A 32 -2.25 -14.77 9.42
CA GLY A 32 -3.03 -14.98 10.65
C GLY A 32 -4.51 -14.69 10.43
N SER A 33 -5.11 -13.81 11.24
CA SER A 33 -6.51 -13.40 11.07
C SER A 33 -6.75 -12.37 9.95
N ALA A 34 -5.70 -11.74 9.41
CA ALA A 34 -5.85 -10.79 8.31
C ALA A 34 -6.17 -11.51 7.00
N LYS A 35 -7.27 -11.07 6.39
CA LYS A 35 -7.68 -11.44 5.05
C LYS A 35 -7.64 -10.20 4.17
N THR A 36 -7.25 -10.38 2.93
CA THR A 36 -7.43 -9.39 1.87
C THR A 36 -8.18 -10.05 0.72
N VAL A 37 -8.66 -9.24 -0.20
CA VAL A 37 -9.24 -9.72 -1.44
C VAL A 37 -8.56 -8.97 -2.57
N VAL A 38 -7.91 -9.70 -3.47
CA VAL A 38 -7.50 -9.12 -4.75
C VAL A 38 -8.76 -9.06 -5.63
N PRO A 39 -9.13 -7.89 -6.18
CA PRO A 39 -10.32 -7.79 -7.01
C PRO A 39 -10.28 -8.70 -8.24
N SER A 40 -11.44 -9.17 -8.68
CA SER A 40 -11.55 -10.00 -9.90
C SER A 40 -10.98 -9.25 -11.11
N GLY A 41 -10.27 -9.96 -11.98
CA GLY A 41 -9.65 -9.38 -13.18
C GLY A 41 -8.17 -9.00 -13.00
N TYR A 42 -7.68 -8.97 -11.77
CA TYR A 42 -6.25 -8.86 -11.49
C TYR A 42 -5.57 -10.22 -11.56
N SER A 43 -4.38 -10.26 -12.15
CA SER A 43 -3.53 -11.45 -12.24
C SER A 43 -2.20 -11.22 -11.53
N MET A 44 -1.65 -12.25 -10.90
CA MET A 44 -0.34 -12.15 -10.24
C MET A 44 0.74 -11.92 -11.29
N LEU A 45 1.47 -10.81 -11.15
CA LEU A 45 2.61 -10.48 -12.01
C LEU A 45 3.92 -11.00 -11.44
N GLY A 46 4.04 -11.01 -10.12
CA GLY A 46 5.25 -11.48 -9.46
C GLY A 46 5.28 -11.14 -7.98
N SER A 47 6.42 -11.42 -7.35
CA SER A 47 6.68 -11.10 -5.96
C SER A 47 8.04 -10.43 -5.81
N THR A 48 8.17 -9.53 -4.85
CA THR A 48 9.44 -8.87 -4.54
C THR A 48 9.60 -8.65 -3.04
N THR A 49 10.85 -8.60 -2.59
CA THR A 49 11.19 -8.26 -1.21
C THR A 49 11.91 -6.94 -1.16
N VAL A 50 11.40 -6.01 -0.36
CA VAL A 50 11.98 -4.67 -0.20
C VAL A 50 12.49 -4.51 1.21
N SER A 51 13.82 -4.41 1.34
CA SER A 51 14.46 -3.95 2.57
C SER A 51 14.30 -2.44 2.71
N VAL A 52 13.78 -2.02 3.85
CA VAL A 52 13.60 -0.62 4.25
C VAL A 52 14.39 -0.37 5.53
N LEU A 53 15.08 0.75 5.59
CA LEU A 53 15.89 1.15 6.73
C LEU A 53 15.11 2.23 7.51
N PRO A 54 15.12 2.17 8.85
CA PRO A 54 14.64 3.30 9.63
C PRO A 54 15.54 4.52 9.38
N ASP A 55 15.03 5.73 9.54
CA ASP A 55 15.88 6.91 9.65
C ASP A 55 16.64 6.86 10.98
N THR A 56 17.95 6.63 10.88
CA THR A 56 18.83 6.26 12.00
C THR A 56 19.52 7.47 12.63
N ILE A 57 18.87 8.18 13.56
CA ILE A 57 19.62 9.00 14.52
C ILE A 57 20.12 8.18 15.72
N ASN A 58 19.53 7.03 16.07
CA ASN A 58 20.05 6.17 17.16
C ASN A 58 19.83 4.67 16.86
N VAL A 59 20.81 4.00 16.24
CA VAL A 59 20.91 2.52 16.28
C VAL A 59 21.85 2.18 17.44
N PRO A 60 21.35 1.68 18.59
CA PRO A 60 22.13 1.55 19.82
C PRO A 60 23.24 0.49 19.80
N VAL A 61 23.14 -0.49 18.89
CA VAL A 61 24.00 -1.69 18.94
C VAL A 61 24.59 -1.98 17.56
N GLU A 62 25.92 -1.92 17.49
CA GLU A 62 26.71 -2.35 16.35
C GLU A 62 26.38 -3.82 16.01
N GLY A 63 25.97 -4.10 14.77
CA GLY A 63 25.57 -5.43 14.32
C GLY A 63 24.07 -5.75 14.42
N MET A 64 23.26 -4.95 15.12
CA MET A 64 21.79 -5.02 14.98
C MET A 64 21.38 -4.24 13.74
N TYR A 65 21.27 -4.93 12.61
CA TYR A 65 20.71 -4.33 11.41
C TYR A 65 19.20 -4.09 11.58
N PRO A 66 18.74 -2.84 11.67
CA PRO A 66 17.34 -2.58 11.96
C PRO A 66 16.47 -2.69 10.71
N TYR A 67 17.03 -3.04 9.53
CA TYR A 67 16.22 -3.10 8.32
C TYR A 67 15.00 -4.01 8.50
N GLN A 68 13.85 -3.54 8.03
CA GLN A 68 12.66 -4.37 7.91
C GLN A 68 12.51 -4.82 6.47
N ARG A 69 11.78 -5.92 6.26
CA ARG A 69 11.53 -6.44 4.92
C ARG A 69 10.03 -6.52 4.68
N TRP A 70 9.59 -5.81 3.65
CA TRP A 70 8.30 -6.08 3.02
C TRP A 70 8.45 -7.27 2.09
N ASN A 71 7.66 -8.31 2.31
CA ASN A 71 7.40 -9.31 1.28
C ASN A 71 6.12 -8.90 0.57
N SER A 72 6.23 -8.65 -0.72
CA SER A 72 5.17 -8.09 -1.55
C SER A 72 4.81 -9.04 -2.69
N GLU A 73 3.52 -9.27 -2.88
CA GLU A 73 2.94 -9.85 -4.09
C GLU A 73 2.31 -8.73 -4.91
N ILE A 74 2.55 -8.72 -6.21
CA ILE A 74 2.07 -7.68 -7.12
C ILE A 74 1.09 -8.31 -8.10
N TYR A 75 -0.11 -7.74 -8.16
CA TYR A 75 -1.18 -8.14 -9.05
C TYR A 75 -1.48 -6.99 -10.01
N GLY A 76 -1.69 -7.29 -11.29
CA GLY A 76 -1.94 -6.29 -12.34
C GLY A 76 -3.20 -6.55 -13.14
N MET A 77 -3.82 -5.46 -13.58
CA MET A 77 -4.94 -5.42 -14.53
C MET A 77 -4.77 -4.17 -15.41
N GLY A 78 -4.14 -4.34 -16.57
CA GLY A 78 -3.69 -3.20 -17.39
C GLY A 78 -2.66 -2.35 -16.62
N GLU A 79 -2.90 -1.05 -16.51
CA GLU A 79 -2.06 -0.14 -15.72
C GLU A 79 -2.51 0.00 -14.26
N CYS A 80 -3.50 -0.76 -13.80
CA CYS A 80 -3.92 -0.79 -12.41
C CYS A 80 -3.19 -1.91 -11.65
N TYR A 81 -2.78 -1.65 -10.41
CA TYR A 81 -2.03 -2.63 -9.61
C TYR A 81 -2.55 -2.74 -8.19
N VAL A 82 -2.48 -3.94 -7.63
CA VAL A 82 -2.66 -4.20 -6.20
C VAL A 82 -1.41 -4.87 -5.68
N ILE A 83 -0.80 -4.28 -4.65
CA ILE A 83 0.38 -4.79 -3.98
C ILE A 83 -0.04 -5.27 -2.60
N VAL A 84 0.02 -6.57 -2.37
CA VAL A 84 -0.30 -7.20 -1.08
C VAL A 84 1.00 -7.45 -0.34
N GLN A 85 1.10 -6.97 0.90
CA GLN A 85 2.36 -6.89 1.61
C GLN A 85 2.27 -7.42 3.03
N LYS A 86 3.35 -8.04 3.47
CA LYS A 86 3.55 -8.50 4.84
C LYS A 86 4.93 -8.12 5.33
N MET A 87 4.99 -7.61 6.56
CA MET A 87 6.21 -7.38 7.30
C MET A 87 6.14 -8.06 8.66
N VAL A 88 7.23 -8.73 9.03
CA VAL A 88 7.46 -9.21 10.40
C VAL A 88 8.60 -8.38 10.96
N PHE A 89 8.33 -7.63 12.02
CA PHE A 89 9.36 -6.89 12.72
C PHE A 89 10.39 -7.86 13.29
N ASN A 90 11.64 -7.69 12.91
CA ASN A 90 12.75 -8.52 13.41
C ASN A 90 13.14 -8.18 14.87
N ASN A 91 12.58 -7.12 15.45
CA ASN A 91 12.77 -6.72 16.83
C ASN A 91 11.54 -5.98 17.37
N SER A 92 11.44 -5.87 18.69
CA SER A 92 10.32 -5.21 19.39
C SER A 92 10.40 -3.68 19.44
N PHE A 93 11.44 -3.08 18.84
CA PHE A 93 11.73 -1.64 18.93
C PHE A 93 10.94 -0.80 17.92
N TYR A 94 10.22 -1.45 17.00
CA TYR A 94 9.35 -0.77 16.06
C TYR A 94 8.01 -0.38 16.67
N ARG A 95 7.62 0.88 16.47
CA ARG A 95 6.28 1.38 16.73
C ARG A 95 5.56 1.63 15.41
N PHE A 96 4.33 1.13 15.35
CA PHE A 96 3.43 1.31 14.22
C PHE A 96 2.60 2.57 14.42
N LYS A 97 2.81 3.56 13.56
CA LYS A 97 1.95 4.74 13.47
C LYS A 97 0.80 4.42 12.51
N SER A 98 -0.42 4.64 13.00
CA SER A 98 -1.64 4.46 12.21
C SER A 98 -1.64 5.34 10.96
N LEU A 99 -2.17 4.83 9.84
CA LEU A 99 -2.51 5.69 8.70
C LEU A 99 -3.47 6.79 9.13
N VAL A 100 -3.32 7.95 8.49
CA VAL A 100 -4.22 9.08 8.64
C VAL A 100 -5.45 8.81 7.76
N GLY A 101 -6.56 8.45 8.40
CA GLY A 101 -7.84 8.19 7.74
C GLY A 101 -8.79 7.33 8.60
N SER A 102 -9.88 6.87 8.00
CA SER A 102 -10.92 6.11 8.69
C SER A 102 -10.61 4.62 8.80
N THR A 103 -11.23 3.95 9.78
CA THR A 103 -11.35 2.49 9.79
C THR A 103 -12.19 2.07 8.59
N SER A 104 -11.71 1.12 7.78
CA SER A 104 -12.40 0.65 6.58
C SER A 104 -12.89 -0.78 6.77
N GLU A 105 -14.10 -1.06 6.30
CA GLU A 105 -14.72 -2.38 6.36
C GLU A 105 -14.36 -3.28 5.16
N MET A 106 -13.73 -2.74 4.11
CA MET A 106 -13.54 -3.44 2.82
C MET A 106 -12.83 -4.81 2.96
N TRP A 107 -11.95 -4.97 3.94
CA TRP A 107 -11.25 -6.24 4.23
C TRP A 107 -11.41 -6.72 5.68
N GLY A 108 -12.52 -6.32 6.33
CA GLY A 108 -12.87 -6.69 7.69
C GLY A 108 -12.42 -5.66 8.74
N THR A 109 -12.60 -6.01 10.01
CA THR A 109 -12.37 -5.11 11.14
C THR A 109 -10.89 -4.75 11.33
N ALA A 110 -10.62 -3.51 11.74
CA ALA A 110 -9.31 -2.96 12.13
C ALA A 110 -8.32 -2.63 10.99
N TRP A 111 -8.70 -2.77 9.73
CA TRP A 111 -7.98 -2.14 8.63
C TRP A 111 -8.16 -0.62 8.69
N ARG A 112 -7.06 0.10 8.50
CA ARG A 112 -7.06 1.56 8.37
C ARG A 112 -6.79 1.90 6.93
N LYS A 113 -7.43 2.97 6.43
CA LYS A 113 -7.33 3.41 5.04
C LYS A 113 -6.71 4.80 4.98
N GLY A 114 -5.83 5.04 4.00
CA GLY A 114 -5.33 6.36 3.62
C GLY A 114 -5.30 6.51 2.09
N ASP A 115 -5.61 7.70 1.59
CA ASP A 115 -5.59 8.02 0.15
C ASP A 115 -4.47 9.03 -0.16
N TYR A 116 -3.67 8.73 -1.19
CA TYR A 116 -2.41 9.42 -1.51
C TYR A 116 -2.20 9.55 -3.02
N THR A 117 -1.13 10.26 -3.40
CA THR A 117 -0.58 10.26 -4.75
C THR A 117 0.84 9.70 -4.77
N LEU A 118 1.21 9.04 -5.87
CA LEU A 118 2.53 8.45 -6.08
C LEU A 118 2.92 8.52 -7.55
N SER A 119 4.09 9.12 -7.84
CA SER A 119 4.66 9.08 -9.19
C SER A 119 5.44 7.78 -9.42
N SER A 120 5.39 7.25 -10.65
CA SER A 120 6.22 6.11 -11.07
C SER A 120 7.73 6.41 -11.11
N ASN A 121 8.10 7.69 -11.01
CA ASN A 121 9.48 8.19 -10.96
C ASN A 121 9.88 8.63 -9.54
N THR A 122 9.15 8.18 -8.52
CA THR A 122 9.45 8.45 -7.12
C THR A 122 10.88 8.04 -6.74
N THR A 123 11.54 8.85 -5.91
CA THR A 123 12.86 8.56 -5.31
C THR A 123 12.75 7.69 -4.06
N GLN A 124 11.54 7.43 -3.57
CA GLN A 124 11.32 6.58 -2.40
C GLN A 124 11.69 5.14 -2.73
N VAL A 125 12.74 4.63 -2.07
CA VAL A 125 13.35 3.32 -2.35
C VAL A 125 12.33 2.18 -2.32
N GLU A 126 11.39 2.21 -1.38
CA GLU A 126 10.33 1.20 -1.28
C GLU A 126 9.52 1.12 -2.58
N TYR A 127 8.91 2.25 -2.96
CA TYR A 127 7.98 2.33 -4.08
C TYR A 127 8.67 2.22 -5.43
N ALA A 128 9.89 2.75 -5.56
CA ALA A 128 10.70 2.59 -6.76
C ALA A 128 10.96 1.11 -7.10
N LYS A 129 11.18 0.26 -6.07
CA LYS A 129 11.34 -1.19 -6.27
C LYS A 129 10.07 -1.88 -6.75
N TYR A 130 8.90 -1.46 -6.30
CA TYR A 130 7.63 -2.01 -6.81
C TYR A 130 7.44 -1.66 -8.28
N PHE A 131 7.68 -0.42 -8.68
CA PHE A 131 7.59 -0.03 -10.09
C PHE A 131 8.67 -0.70 -10.96
N ALA A 132 9.88 -0.93 -10.43
CA ALA A 132 10.89 -1.71 -11.13
C ALA A 132 10.41 -3.15 -11.37
N SER A 133 9.90 -3.81 -10.32
CA SER A 133 9.37 -5.18 -10.42
C SER A 133 8.17 -5.28 -11.37
N ILE A 134 7.27 -4.30 -11.40
CA ILE A 134 6.17 -4.23 -12.37
C ILE A 134 6.72 -4.21 -13.81
N ARG A 135 7.69 -3.32 -14.09
CA ARG A 135 8.29 -3.19 -15.44
C ARG A 135 9.04 -4.46 -15.85
N GLU A 136 9.80 -5.05 -14.93
CA GLU A 136 10.55 -6.30 -15.17
C GLU A 136 9.64 -7.48 -15.53
N ASN A 137 8.42 -7.51 -14.97
CA ASN A 137 7.42 -8.52 -15.28
C ASN A 137 6.47 -8.12 -16.43
N GLY A 138 6.87 -7.15 -17.26
CA GLY A 138 6.14 -6.73 -18.47
C GLY A 138 4.94 -5.82 -18.22
N GLY A 139 4.73 -5.35 -16.98
CA GLY A 139 3.68 -4.39 -16.65
C GLY A 139 3.99 -2.98 -17.14
N GLN A 140 2.96 -2.24 -17.52
CA GLN A 140 3.05 -0.85 -17.94
C GLN A 140 2.77 0.11 -16.78
N VAL A 141 3.64 1.09 -16.56
CA VAL A 141 3.44 2.06 -15.48
C VAL A 141 2.98 3.40 -16.00
N ALA A 142 1.82 3.86 -15.50
CA ALA A 142 1.39 5.23 -15.68
C ALA A 142 2.35 6.21 -14.97
N PRO A 143 2.50 7.46 -15.46
CA PRO A 143 3.40 8.45 -14.85
C PRO A 143 3.04 8.80 -13.39
N MET A 144 1.75 8.72 -13.05
CA MET A 144 1.21 9.07 -11.75
C MET A 144 0.02 8.17 -11.37
N TYR A 145 -0.09 7.91 -10.07
CA TYR A 145 -1.13 7.07 -9.49
C TYR A 145 -1.85 7.79 -8.36
N ARG A 146 -3.18 7.66 -8.36
CA ARG A 146 -3.97 7.76 -7.15
C ARG A 146 -3.78 6.44 -6.39
N VAL A 147 -3.44 6.56 -5.13
CA VAL A 147 -3.12 5.41 -4.30
C VAL A 147 -4.08 5.33 -3.14
N THR A 148 -4.65 4.15 -2.93
CA THR A 148 -5.32 3.82 -1.68
C THR A 148 -4.50 2.77 -0.96
N MET A 149 -3.96 3.16 0.20
CA MET A 149 -3.23 2.27 1.09
C MET A 149 -4.16 1.82 2.21
N TYR A 150 -4.06 0.55 2.57
CA TYR A 150 -4.60 0.05 3.80
C TYR A 150 -3.55 -0.69 4.59
N ASP A 151 -3.63 -0.61 5.90
CA ASP A 151 -2.77 -1.38 6.78
C ASP A 151 -3.53 -1.92 7.99
N GLN A 152 -2.97 -2.99 8.55
CA GLN A 152 -3.47 -3.62 9.75
C GLN A 152 -2.30 -4.18 10.55
N LYS A 153 -2.23 -3.80 11.82
CA LYS A 153 -1.34 -4.44 12.78
C LYS A 153 -1.97 -5.73 13.26
N ILE A 154 -1.41 -6.88 12.83
CA ILE A 154 -1.97 -8.21 13.11
C ILE A 154 -1.55 -8.70 14.49
N THR A 155 -0.29 -8.45 14.83
CA THR A 155 0.30 -8.74 16.14
C THR A 155 1.25 -7.60 16.51
N PRO A 156 1.80 -7.55 17.74
CA PRO A 156 2.85 -6.59 18.09
C PRO A 156 4.01 -6.55 17.08
N ALA A 157 4.33 -7.68 16.46
CA ALA A 157 5.48 -7.85 15.56
C ALA A 157 5.09 -8.02 14.07
N VAL A 158 3.81 -7.96 13.69
CA VAL A 158 3.41 -8.23 12.29
C VAL A 158 2.44 -7.18 11.77
N VAL A 159 2.72 -6.70 10.56
CA VAL A 159 1.88 -5.76 9.82
C VAL A 159 1.53 -6.35 8.46
N ALA A 160 0.25 -6.29 8.12
CA ALA A 160 -0.25 -6.49 6.77
C ALA A 160 -0.55 -5.13 6.14
N ARG A 161 -0.27 -5.00 4.85
CA ARG A 161 -0.56 -3.78 4.08
C ARG A 161 -1.02 -4.15 2.68
N VAL A 162 -1.91 -3.35 2.13
CA VAL A 162 -2.31 -3.44 0.72
C VAL A 162 -2.23 -2.05 0.11
N ILE A 163 -1.63 -1.94 -1.08
CA ILE A 163 -1.53 -0.71 -1.85
C ILE A 163 -2.28 -0.92 -3.16
N SER A 164 -3.32 -0.14 -3.40
CA SER A 164 -4.04 -0.10 -4.67
C SER A 164 -3.60 1.11 -5.47
N LEU A 165 -3.09 0.88 -6.68
CA LEU A 165 -2.60 1.88 -7.62
C LEU A 165 -3.60 2.00 -8.78
N THR A 166 -4.15 3.20 -8.98
CA THR A 166 -5.00 3.52 -10.13
C THR A 166 -4.39 4.71 -10.88
N PRO A 167 -4.14 4.60 -12.20
CA PRO A 167 -3.64 5.71 -13.00
C PRO A 167 -4.46 6.99 -12.80
N THR A 168 -3.79 8.13 -12.75
CA THR A 168 -4.44 9.44 -12.65
C THR A 168 -3.61 10.50 -13.35
N ASP A 169 -4.28 11.46 -13.97
CA ASP A 169 -3.67 12.67 -14.51
C ASP A 169 -3.76 13.85 -13.52
N VAL A 170 -4.49 13.66 -12.41
CA VAL A 170 -4.78 14.68 -11.42
C VAL A 170 -3.96 14.41 -10.15
N GLY A 171 -3.06 15.34 -9.83
CA GLY A 171 -2.47 15.49 -8.50
C GLY A 171 -3.42 16.23 -7.56
N GLY A 172 -3.24 16.07 -6.24
CA GLY A 172 -4.09 16.77 -5.26
C GLY A 172 -4.31 16.03 -3.94
N LEU A 173 -3.90 14.76 -3.86
CA LEU A 173 -3.80 14.02 -2.60
C LEU A 173 -2.41 14.21 -1.97
N ALA A 174 -2.31 13.92 -0.67
CA ALA A 174 -1.03 13.90 0.03
C ALA A 174 -0.06 12.91 -0.62
N ALA A 175 1.25 13.18 -0.55
CA ALA A 175 2.25 12.25 -1.01
C ALA A 175 2.19 10.93 -0.22
N MET A 176 2.48 9.82 -0.90
CA MET A 176 2.58 8.51 -0.26
C MET A 176 3.56 8.56 0.93
N PRO A 177 3.14 8.16 2.15
CA PRO A 177 4.02 8.22 3.31
C PRO A 177 5.21 7.26 3.12
N SER A 178 6.39 7.64 3.59
CA SER A 178 7.56 6.77 3.61
C SER A 178 7.41 5.66 4.65
N PHE A 179 8.34 4.70 4.64
CA PHE A 179 8.46 3.74 5.73
C PHE A 179 8.61 4.45 7.09
N ASN A 180 9.44 5.48 7.17
CA ASN A 180 9.73 6.20 8.42
C ASN A 180 8.57 7.05 8.92
N ASP A 181 7.69 7.50 8.03
CA ASP A 181 6.45 8.17 8.42
C ASP A 181 5.49 7.23 9.15
N LEU A 182 5.54 5.93 8.85
CA LEU A 182 4.60 4.93 9.35
C LEU A 182 5.19 3.99 10.42
N TYR A 183 6.50 3.76 10.41
CA TYR A 183 7.18 2.83 11.30
C TYR A 183 8.43 3.48 11.88
N GLN A 184 8.32 3.90 13.13
CA GLN A 184 9.41 4.56 13.84
C GLN A 184 10.17 3.54 14.68
N TYR A 185 11.49 3.63 14.63
CA TYR A 185 12.41 2.86 15.48
C TYR A 185 12.68 3.65 16.76
N TYR A 186 12.43 3.06 17.94
CA TYR A 186 12.76 3.66 19.23
C TYR A 186 13.86 2.88 19.95
N GLU A 187 14.84 3.59 20.47
CA GLU A 187 15.89 3.06 21.33
C GLU A 187 15.32 2.65 22.70
N TYR A 188 15.80 1.54 23.25
CA TYR A 188 15.56 1.17 24.65
C TYR A 188 16.36 2.14 25.54
N GLY A 189 15.73 3.20 26.05
CA GLY A 189 16.40 4.14 26.97
C GLY A 189 15.75 5.53 27.07
N ASN A 190 15.15 6.03 25.99
CA ASN A 190 14.35 7.25 26.04
C ASN A 190 12.87 6.86 26.04
N GLY A 191 12.38 6.55 27.24
CA GLY A 191 10.96 6.48 27.49
C GLY A 191 10.28 7.77 27.03
N PHE A 192 8.97 7.68 26.81
CA PHE A 192 8.12 8.85 26.99
C PHE A 192 8.63 9.58 28.24
N GLY A 193 9.18 10.78 28.05
CA GLY A 193 9.41 11.68 29.17
C GLY A 193 8.09 11.70 29.94
N GLY A 194 8.15 11.23 31.17
CA GLY A 194 7.01 11.30 32.06
C GLY A 194 6.65 12.77 32.19
N SER A 195 5.55 13.18 31.58
CA SER A 195 4.85 14.38 32.00
C SER A 195 4.08 14.04 33.27
N ASN A 196 4.82 13.81 34.35
CA ASN A 196 4.34 14.00 35.71
C ASN A 196 5.13 15.17 36.30
N SER A 197 4.65 16.37 36.00
CA SER A 197 4.90 17.60 36.75
C SER A 197 3.77 18.57 36.45
#